data_AF-A0A530K2W3-F1
#
_entry.id   AF-A0A530K2W3-F1
#
_cell.length_a   1.000
_cell.length_b   1.000
_cell.length_c   1.000
_cell.angle_alpha   90.00
_cell.angle_beta   90.00
_cell.angle_gamma   90.00
#
_symmetry.space_group_name_H-M   'P 1'
#
loop_
_entity.id
_entity.type
_entity.pdbx_description
1 polymer ?
#
loop_
_entity_poly.entity_id
_entity_poly.type
_entity_poly.pdbx_seq_one_letter_code
_entity_poly.pdbx_strand_id
1 'polypeptide(L)'
;MSETSATDRPATDMGLVVVGAAGRMGQTLIRAIHTIPGARVIGAVERSGSPYLGKDAGELAGIGIINVPIGDDPLPVFAKADGVLD
;
A
#
# COMPACT_ATOMS: atom_id res chain seq x y z
N MET A 1 -32.25 16.35 22.73
CA MET A 1 -32.58 15.18 21.89
C MET A 1 -32.56 15.67 20.47
N SER A 2 -31.73 15.29 19.52
CA SER A 2 -30.57 14.42 19.33
C SER A 2 -30.14 14.79 17.88
N GLU A 3 -28.93 14.74 17.37
CA GLU A 3 -27.60 14.31 17.75
C GLU A 3 -26.72 15.12 16.78
N THR A 4 -25.70 15.80 17.26
CA THR A 4 -24.67 16.36 16.38
C THR A 4 -23.88 15.19 15.81
N SER A 5 -24.21 14.77 14.59
CA SER A 5 -23.51 13.69 13.90
C SER A 5 -22.12 14.17 13.49
N ALA A 6 -21.12 13.79 14.27
CA ALA A 6 -19.72 14.13 14.09
C ALA A 6 -18.99 13.18 13.11
N THR A 7 -19.61 12.84 11.97
CA THR A 7 -19.01 11.88 11.01
C THR A 7 -18.61 12.49 9.66
N ASP A 8 -18.72 13.80 9.47
CA ASP A 8 -18.22 14.46 8.25
C ASP A 8 -16.72 14.84 8.35
N ARG A 9 -15.89 13.86 8.72
CA ARG A 9 -14.48 13.86 8.30
C ARG A 9 -14.38 12.80 7.22
N PRO A 10 -13.86 13.09 6.01
CA PRO A 10 -13.50 12.01 5.10
C PRO A 10 -12.60 11.07 5.91
N ALA A 11 -12.98 9.80 6.03
CA ALA A 11 -12.14 8.80 6.66
C ALA A 11 -10.77 8.95 6.02
N THR A 12 -9.77 9.38 6.78
CA THR A 12 -8.41 9.52 6.27
C THR A 12 -7.96 8.12 5.88
N ASP A 13 -8.04 7.82 4.58
CA ASP A 13 -7.58 6.57 3.99
C ASP A 13 -6.13 6.33 4.43
N MET A 14 -5.93 5.29 5.23
CA MET A 14 -4.64 4.89 5.78
C MET A 14 -3.73 4.41 4.65
N GLY A 15 -2.65 5.15 4.40
CA GLY A 15 -1.64 4.85 3.41
C GLY A 15 -0.55 3.93 3.96
N LEU A 16 -0.51 2.70 3.45
CA LEU A 16 0.44 1.69 3.89
C LEU A 16 1.53 1.45 2.84
N VAL A 17 2.76 1.25 3.31
CA VAL A 17 3.89 0.81 2.47
C VAL A 17 4.18 -0.65 2.77
N VAL A 18 4.44 -1.43 1.71
CA VAL A 18 4.80 -2.85 1.81
C VAL A 18 6.26 -3.03 1.37
N VAL A 19 7.09 -3.55 2.27
CA VAL A 19 8.47 -3.99 1.99
C VAL A 19 8.43 -5.46 1.56
N GLY A 20 9.34 -5.87 0.68
CA GLY A 20 9.31 -7.23 0.12
C GLY A 20 8.06 -7.48 -0.74
N ALA A 21 7.58 -6.43 -1.44
CA ALA A 21 6.31 -6.41 -2.13
C ALA A 21 6.15 -7.49 -3.22
N ALA A 22 7.25 -7.91 -3.86
CA ALA A 22 7.21 -8.97 -4.86
C ALA A 22 7.26 -10.38 -4.24
N GLY A 23 7.59 -10.50 -2.96
CA GLY A 23 7.57 -11.75 -2.21
C GLY A 23 6.17 -12.28 -1.95
N ARG A 24 6.09 -13.55 -1.51
CA ARG A 24 4.80 -14.22 -1.21
C ARG A 24 4.00 -13.51 -0.11
N MET A 25 4.68 -13.05 0.94
CA MET A 25 4.04 -12.31 2.03
C MET A 25 3.65 -10.91 1.58
N GLY A 26 4.55 -10.16 0.93
CA GLY A 26 4.25 -8.84 0.38
C GLY A 26 3.01 -8.82 -0.51
N GLN A 27 2.91 -9.75 -1.46
CA GLN A 27 1.71 -9.89 -2.30
C GLN A 27 0.44 -10.23 -1.49
N THR A 28 0.57 -11.01 -0.41
CA THR A 28 -0.55 -11.33 0.49
C THR A 28 -1.01 -10.10 1.27
N LEU A 29 -0.07 -9.29 1.75
CA LEU A 29 -0.36 -8.03 2.42
C LEU A 29 -1.02 -7.03 1.46
N ILE A 30 -0.53 -6.90 0.23
CA ILE A 30 -1.13 -6.06 -0.81
C ILE A 30 -2.59 -6.47 -1.05
N ARG A 31 -2.86 -7.77 -1.22
CA ARG A 31 -4.23 -8.28 -1.34
C ARG A 31 -5.09 -7.97 -0.12
N ALA A 32 -4.55 -8.20 1.08
CA ALA A 32 -5.28 -7.95 2.32
C ALA A 32 -5.65 -6.48 2.47
N ILE A 33 -4.70 -5.57 2.28
CA ILE A 33 -4.93 -4.12 2.32
C ILE A 33 -6.02 -3.71 1.33
N HIS A 34 -6.00 -4.24 0.11
CA HIS A 34 -6.99 -3.91 -0.91
C HIS A 34 -8.43 -4.29 -0.51
N THR A 35 -8.61 -5.22 0.41
CA THR A 35 -9.94 -5.62 0.93
C THR A 35 -10.41 -4.79 2.12
N ILE A 36 -9.57 -3.93 2.70
CA ILE A 36 -9.88 -3.16 3.90
C ILE A 36 -10.40 -1.78 3.50
N PRO A 37 -11.68 -1.44 3.75
CA PRO A 37 -12.18 -0.10 3.53
C PRO A 37 -11.41 0.92 4.37
N GLY A 38 -10.97 2.01 3.73
CA GLY A 38 -10.17 3.03 4.41
C GLY A 38 -8.68 2.72 4.51
N ALA A 39 -8.17 1.70 3.81
CA ALA A 39 -6.74 1.44 3.67
C ALA A 39 -6.34 1.29 2.19
N ARG A 40 -5.14 1.77 1.85
CA ARG A 40 -4.59 1.61 0.50
C ARG A 40 -3.08 1.43 0.54
N VAL A 41 -2.56 0.70 -0.44
CA VAL A 41 -1.11 0.64 -0.67
C VAL A 41 -0.68 1.94 -1.35
N ILE A 42 0.26 2.66 -0.76
CA ILE A 42 0.82 3.91 -1.33
C ILE A 42 2.28 3.75 -1.77
N GLY A 43 2.91 2.62 -1.43
CA GLY A 43 4.28 2.34 -1.77
C GLY A 43 4.58 0.84 -1.68
N ALA A 44 5.45 0.39 -2.56
CA ALA A 44 5.92 -0.98 -2.63
C ALA A 44 7.44 -0.96 -2.81
N VAL A 45 8.16 -1.60 -1.89
CA VAL A 45 9.63 -1.58 -1.86
C VAL A 45 10.16 -3.00 -2.03
N GLU A 46 11.19 -3.13 -2.85
CA GLU A 46 11.97 -4.35 -3.01
C GLU A 46 13.46 -4.05 -2.94
N ARG A 47 14.27 -5.11 -2.83
CA ARG A 47 15.72 -4.97 -2.91
C ARG A 47 16.15 -4.45 -4.29
N SER A 48 17.19 -3.63 -4.33
CA SER A 48 17.83 -3.21 -5.58
C SER A 48 18.23 -4.42 -6.43
N GLY A 49 18.02 -4.32 -7.74
CA GLY A 49 18.26 -5.40 -8.70
C GLY A 49 17.15 -6.48 -8.74
N SER A 50 16.04 -6.28 -8.05
CA SER A 50 14.85 -7.14 -8.23
C SER A 50 14.33 -7.07 -9.68
N PRO A 51 13.96 -8.20 -10.31
CA PRO A 51 13.37 -8.20 -11.66
C PRO A 51 11.94 -7.63 -11.68
N TYR A 52 11.40 -7.26 -10.52
CA TYR A 52 10.07 -6.72 -10.34
C TYR A 52 10.06 -5.20 -10.21
N LEU A 53 11.22 -4.53 -10.15
CA LEU A 53 11.29 -3.07 -10.13
C LEU A 53 10.58 -2.47 -11.34
N GLY A 54 9.80 -1.42 -11.10
CA GLY A 54 8.97 -0.73 -12.09
C GLY A 54 7.66 -1.42 -12.44
N LYS A 55 7.42 -2.67 -12.01
CA LYS A 55 6.11 -3.33 -12.18
C LYS A 55 5.10 -2.79 -11.18
N ASP A 56 3.82 -2.87 -11.53
CA ASP A 56 2.75 -2.50 -10.60
C ASP A 56 2.59 -3.57 -9.50
N ALA A 57 2.51 -3.11 -8.25
CA ALA A 57 2.38 -3.97 -7.08
C ALA A 57 1.04 -4.73 -7.06
N GLY A 58 -0.04 -4.11 -7.54
CA GLY A 58 -1.36 -4.73 -7.62
C GLY A 58 -1.45 -5.77 -8.73
N GLU A 59 -0.82 -5.50 -9.88
CA GLU A 59 -0.69 -6.47 -10.96
C GLU A 59 0.04 -7.73 -10.47
N LEU A 60 1.18 -7.57 -9.78
CA LEU A 60 1.93 -8.69 -9.21
C LEU A 60 1.17 -9.44 -8.12
N ALA A 61 0.35 -8.74 -7.33
CA ALA A 61 -0.47 -9.35 -6.29
C ALA A 61 -1.77 -10.01 -6.82
N GLY A 62 -2.10 -9.82 -8.10
CA GLY A 62 -3.28 -10.40 -8.75
C GLY A 62 -4.58 -9.63 -8.48
N ILE A 63 -4.51 -8.35 -8.13
CA ILE A 63 -5.67 -7.49 -7.83
C ILE A 63 -5.93 -6.42 -8.90
N GLY A 64 -5.19 -6.48 -10.02
CA GLY A 64 -5.24 -5.47 -11.08
C GLY A 64 -4.34 -4.26 -10.77
N ILE A 65 -4.29 -3.32 -11.70
CA ILE A 65 -3.40 -2.16 -11.61
C ILE A 65 -3.88 -1.21 -10.51
N ILE A 66 -3.00 -0.91 -9.55
CA ILE A 66 -3.27 0.06 -8.46
C ILE A 66 -2.42 1.34 -8.58
N ASN A 67 -1.59 1.44 -9.63
CA ASN A 67 -0.67 2.54 -9.91
C ASN A 67 0.38 2.75 -8.80
N VAL A 68 0.85 1.64 -8.22
CA VAL A 68 1.93 1.64 -7.23
C VAL A 68 3.11 0.86 -7.83
N PRO A 69 4.05 1.54 -8.49
CA PRO A 69 5.24 0.88 -9.02
C PRO A 69 6.12 0.38 -7.87
N ILE A 70 6.69 -0.81 -8.02
CA ILE A 70 7.71 -1.32 -7.09
C ILE A 70 9.00 -0.54 -7.30
N GLY A 71 9.48 0.12 -6.24
CA GLY A 71 10.75 0.82 -6.19
C GLY A 71 11.77 0.13 -5.27
N ASP A 72 12.99 0.64 -5.27
CA ASP A 72 14.07 0.21 -4.38
C ASP A 72 14.59 1.33 -3.45
N ASP A 73 14.04 2.54 -3.56
CA ASP A 73 14.29 3.64 -2.63
C ASP A 73 13.13 3.76 -1.60
N PRO A 74 13.33 3.34 -0.34
CA PRO A 74 12.28 3.40 0.68
C PRO A 74 12.05 4.81 1.24
N LEU A 75 13.01 5.73 1.12
CA LEU A 75 12.92 7.02 1.81
C LEU A 75 11.72 7.89 1.35
N PRO A 76 11.45 8.04 0.04
CA PRO A 76 10.35 8.88 -0.43
C PRO A 76 8.97 8.31 -0.10
N VAL A 77 8.85 6.98 0.00
CA VAL A 77 7.58 6.30 0.30
C VAL A 77 7.32 6.24 1.80
N PHE A 78 8.34 6.04 2.63
CA PHE A 78 8.19 6.05 4.08
C PHE A 78 7.79 7.44 4.61
N ALA A 79 8.29 8.52 3.98
CA ALA A 79 7.94 9.89 4.37
C ALA A 79 6.45 10.22 4.23
N LYS A 80 5.69 9.43 3.46
CA LYS A 80 4.26 9.63 3.18
C LYS A 80 3.37 8.56 3.82
N ALA A 81 3.96 7.58 4.50
CA ALA A 81 3.28 6.41 5.02
C ALA A 81 2.67 6.68 6.40
N ASP A 82 1.45 6.20 6.60
CA ASP A 82 0.83 6.08 7.92
C ASP A 82 1.31 4.82 8.63
N GLY A 83 1.75 3.80 7.87
CA GLY A 83 2.32 2.57 8.39
C GLY A 83 3.18 1.84 7.37
N VAL A 84 4.14 1.05 7.88
CA VAL A 84 5.02 0.20 7.08
C VAL A 84 4.84 -1.25 7.51
N LEU A 85 4.68 -2.14 6.53
CA LEU A 85 4.62 -3.58 6.72
C LEU A 85 5.87 -4.20 6.06
N ASP A 86 6.60 -5.02 6.81
CA ASP A 86 7.81 -5.74 6.40
C ASP A 86 7.67 -7.24 6.72
#